data_AF-A0A8C2G535-F1
#
_entry.id   AF-A0A8C2G535-F1
#
_cell.length_a   1.000
_cell.length_b   1.000
_cell.length_c   1.000
_cell.angle_alpha   90.00
_cell.angle_beta   90.00
_cell.angle_gamma   90.00
#
_symmetry.space_group_name_H-M   'P 1'
#
loop_
_entity.id
_entity.type
_entity.pdbx_description
1 polymer ?
#
loop_
_entity_poly.entity_id
_entity_poly.type
_entity_poly.pdbx_seq_one_letter_code
_entity_poly.pdbx_strand_id
1 'polypeptide(L)'
;MGHPPLEFSDCYSDSPDFRERLKCYENELEKTNKFLKDVIKDGNNVINAIKEYSLGVQKFSQTLQSFQFDFIGDTLTDDEMNIAESFREFAGLLQDVEEGRMMLVQNACDLLIKPLEKFRKEQIGFTKTRNHFESTREEMEELMKRMKGSTQICIRHSQQATMEGYLYVQEKWALGVSWIKYYCKYFKDNKQFIMMPVEQKTGTKQTTAHLTLKSCVRRKTDSTDKRFCFDIETNERCSPVLLQAISEVNRKQWMEAMDGKEPVS
;
A
#
# COMPACT_ATOMS: atom_id res chain seq x y z
N MET A 1 -13.67 23.60 17.94
CA MET A 1 -12.63 22.94 18.75
C MET A 1 -11.81 22.07 17.81
N GLY A 2 -10.48 22.14 17.86
CA GLY A 2 -9.62 21.34 16.98
C GLY A 2 -9.74 19.84 17.27
N HIS A 3 -9.50 19.00 16.27
CA HIS A 3 -9.37 17.57 16.48
C HIS A 3 -8.05 17.26 17.20
N PRO A 4 -8.01 16.25 18.08
CA PRO A 4 -6.76 15.78 18.66
C PRO A 4 -5.85 15.19 17.57
N PRO A 5 -4.52 15.19 17.78
CA PRO A 5 -3.57 14.57 16.86
C PRO A 5 -3.94 13.11 16.53
N LEU A 6 -3.58 12.67 15.33
CA LEU A 6 -3.69 11.27 14.94
C LEU A 6 -2.54 10.49 15.58
N GLU A 7 -2.86 9.55 16.46
CA GLU A 7 -1.89 8.69 17.11
C GLU A 7 -1.69 7.39 16.31
N PHE A 8 -0.43 6.96 16.15
CA PHE A 8 -0.12 5.73 15.43
C PHE A 8 -0.69 4.47 16.10
N SER A 9 -0.88 4.50 17.42
CA SER A 9 -1.51 3.40 18.16
C SER A 9 -2.96 3.16 17.73
N ASP A 10 -3.68 4.20 17.33
CA ASP A 10 -5.09 4.12 16.94
C ASP A 10 -5.27 3.48 15.56
N CYS A 11 -4.23 3.50 14.72
CA CYS A 11 -4.24 2.91 13.38
C CYS A 11 -4.52 1.40 13.43
N TYR A 12 -4.00 0.70 14.45
CA TYR A 12 -4.18 -0.75 14.56
C TYR A 12 -5.63 -1.15 14.86
N SER A 13 -6.31 -0.36 15.70
CA SER A 13 -7.71 -0.63 16.08
C SER A 13 -8.69 -0.26 14.98
N ASP A 14 -8.29 0.62 14.06
CA ASP A 14 -9.07 1.06 12.90
C ASP A 14 -10.52 1.47 13.24
N SER A 15 -10.69 2.16 14.37
CA SER A 15 -12.02 2.48 14.90
C SER A 15 -12.78 3.47 13.99
N PRO A 16 -14.13 3.44 13.96
CA PRO A 16 -14.93 4.42 13.24
C PRO A 16 -14.59 5.87 13.60
N ASP A 17 -14.38 6.16 14.88
CA ASP A 17 -14.03 7.50 15.36
C ASP A 17 -12.66 7.96 14.86
N PHE A 18 -11.67 7.05 14.82
CA PHE A 18 -10.36 7.33 14.23
C PHE A 18 -10.48 7.63 12.74
N ARG A 19 -11.27 6.84 12.01
CA ARG A 19 -11.53 7.04 10.57
C ARG A 19 -12.20 8.38 10.28
N GLU A 20 -13.14 8.79 11.11
CA GLU A 20 -13.78 10.11 10.97
C GLU A 20 -12.79 11.25 11.18
N ARG A 21 -11.95 11.17 12.23
CA ARG A 21 -10.87 12.14 12.46
C ARG A 21 -9.88 12.18 11.31
N LEU A 22 -9.42 11.03 10.83
CA LEU A 22 -8.51 10.92 9.69
C LEU A 22 -9.09 11.61 8.45
N LYS A 23 -10.37 11.35 8.15
CA LYS A 23 -11.09 11.99 7.04
C LYS A 23 -11.15 13.50 7.19
N CYS A 24 -11.31 14.04 8.40
CA CYS A 24 -11.24 15.49 8.64
C CYS A 24 -9.87 16.05 8.24
N TYR A 25 -8.78 15.40 8.65
CA TYR A 25 -7.42 15.83 8.28
C TYR A 25 -7.16 15.71 6.77
N GLU A 26 -7.61 14.63 6.12
CA GLU A 26 -7.51 14.48 4.66
C GLU A 26 -8.25 15.59 3.91
N ASN A 27 -9.45 15.96 4.38
CA ASN A 27 -10.21 17.06 3.79
C ASN A 27 -9.50 18.42 3.94
N GLU A 28 -8.94 18.70 5.11
CA GLU A 28 -8.18 19.94 5.33
C GLU A 28 -6.90 19.98 4.51
N LEU A 29 -6.21 18.85 4.33
CA LEU A 29 -5.07 18.73 3.42
C LEU A 29 -5.46 18.99 1.97
N GLU A 30 -6.56 18.42 1.48
CA GLU A 30 -7.05 18.64 0.12
C GLU A 30 -7.43 20.11 -0.12
N LYS A 31 -8.13 20.73 0.84
CA LYS A 31 -8.45 22.16 0.80
C LYS A 31 -7.19 23.03 0.75
N THR A 32 -6.22 22.72 1.61
CA THR A 32 -4.94 23.44 1.67
C THR A 32 -4.15 23.28 0.37
N ASN A 33 -4.10 22.07 -0.19
CA ASN A 33 -3.45 21.79 -1.48
C ASN A 33 -4.05 22.63 -2.61
N LYS A 34 -5.39 22.68 -2.68
CA LYS A 34 -6.12 23.49 -3.66
C LYS A 34 -5.83 24.98 -3.47
N PHE A 35 -5.93 25.49 -2.25
CA PHE A 35 -5.64 26.89 -1.94
C PHE A 35 -4.21 27.27 -2.36
N LEU A 36 -3.20 26.47 -1.99
CA LEU A 36 -1.82 26.71 -2.40
C LEU A 36 -1.64 26.69 -3.92
N LYS A 37 -2.37 25.81 -4.62
CA LYS A 37 -2.36 25.78 -6.08
C LYS A 37 -2.89 27.08 -6.68
N ASP A 38 -3.97 27.62 -6.12
CA ASP A 38 -4.56 28.88 -6.59
C ASP A 38 -3.63 30.07 -6.27
N VAL A 39 -3.05 30.15 -5.07
CA VAL A 39 -2.05 31.17 -4.70
C VAL A 39 -0.84 31.17 -5.65
N ILE A 40 -0.29 29.99 -5.95
CA ILE A 40 0.82 29.85 -6.90
C ILE A 40 0.42 30.31 -8.30
N LYS A 41 -0.79 29.95 -8.74
CA LYS A 41 -1.31 30.35 -10.05
C LYS A 41 -1.44 31.86 -10.15
N ASP A 42 -2.07 32.48 -9.14
CA ASP A 42 -2.30 33.92 -9.13
C ASP A 42 -1.00 34.70 -9.00
N GLY A 43 -0.05 34.22 -8.19
CA GLY A 43 1.30 34.79 -8.11
C GLY A 43 2.04 34.76 -9.45
N ASN A 44 1.96 33.65 -10.18
CA ASN A 44 2.52 33.55 -11.53
C ASN A 44 1.84 34.50 -12.53
N ASN A 45 0.52 34.69 -12.43
CA ASN A 45 -0.20 35.63 -13.29
C ASN A 45 0.27 37.08 -13.05
N VAL A 46 0.44 37.47 -11.79
CA VAL A 46 0.99 38.80 -11.41
C VAL A 46 2.41 38.98 -11.96
N ILE A 47 3.27 37.98 -11.78
CA ILE A 47 4.64 37.99 -12.31
C ILE A 47 4.65 38.18 -13.83
N ASN A 48 3.79 37.47 -14.56
CA ASN A 48 3.70 37.59 -16.00
C ASN A 48 3.21 38.97 -16.44
N ALA A 49 2.19 39.52 -15.78
CA ALA A 49 1.71 40.86 -16.07
C ALA A 49 2.80 41.93 -15.83
N ILE A 50 3.60 41.79 -14.76
CA ILE A 50 4.73 42.69 -14.51
C ILE A 50 5.79 42.57 -15.61
N LYS A 51 6.11 41.35 -16.06
CA LYS A 51 7.06 41.14 -17.15
C LYS A 51 6.59 41.79 -18.45
N GLU A 52 5.31 41.64 -18.80
CA GLU A 52 4.74 42.27 -19.99
C GLU A 52 4.77 43.80 -19.90
N TYR A 53 4.43 44.36 -18.73
CA TYR A 53 4.56 45.80 -18.46
C TYR A 53 6.01 46.27 -18.64
N SER A 54 6.98 45.57 -18.04
CA SER A 54 8.40 45.89 -18.14
C SER A 54 8.93 45.84 -19.56
N LEU A 55 8.50 44.85 -20.35
CA LEU A 55 8.82 44.79 -21.79
C LEU A 55 8.27 46.02 -22.54
N GLY A 56 7.07 46.48 -22.19
CA GLY A 56 6.48 47.70 -22.73
C GLY A 56 7.33 48.95 -22.42
N VAL A 57 7.75 49.11 -21.16
CA VAL A 57 8.59 50.25 -20.74
C VAL A 57 9.97 50.19 -21.38
N GLN A 58 10.59 49.01 -21.45
CA GLN A 58 11.87 48.82 -22.14
C GLN A 58 11.78 49.20 -23.62
N LYS A 59 10.72 48.80 -24.32
CA LYS A 59 10.50 49.18 -25.72
C LYS A 59 10.31 50.69 -25.89
N PHE A 60 9.58 51.32 -24.97
CA PHE A 60 9.41 52.78 -24.97
C PHE A 60 10.74 53.51 -24.73
N SER A 61 11.53 53.06 -23.77
CA SER A 61 12.88 53.56 -23.51
C SER A 61 13.79 53.43 -24.74
N GLN A 62 13.78 52.28 -25.43
CA GLN A 62 14.54 52.10 -26.67
C GLN A 62 14.13 53.09 -27.76
N THR A 63 12.82 53.39 -27.86
CA THR A 63 12.31 54.37 -28.81
C THR A 63 12.86 55.77 -28.52
N LEU A 64 12.85 56.18 -27.26
CA LEU A 64 13.43 57.46 -26.81
C LEU A 64 14.95 57.52 -27.07
N GLN A 65 15.66 56.43 -26.77
CA GLN A 65 17.11 56.35 -26.96
C GLN A 65 17.52 56.47 -28.44
N SER A 66 16.66 56.00 -29.34
CA SER A 66 16.89 56.04 -30.79
C SER A 66 16.49 57.38 -31.44
N PHE A 67 15.84 58.29 -30.71
CA PHE A 67 15.41 59.56 -31.28
C PHE A 67 16.62 60.43 -31.64
N GLN A 68 16.58 60.96 -32.87
CA GLN A 68 17.49 61.97 -33.36
C GLN A 68 16.75 62.81 -34.41
N PHE A 69 17.06 64.10 -34.49
CA PHE A 69 16.58 64.94 -35.58
C PHE A 69 17.32 64.60 -36.89
N ASP A 70 16.62 64.73 -38.01
CA ASP A 70 17.24 64.66 -39.33
C ASP A 70 18.04 65.95 -39.58
N PHE A 71 19.22 65.82 -40.19
CA PHE A 71 20.02 66.98 -40.57
C PHE A 71 19.34 67.76 -41.70
N ILE A 72 19.07 69.05 -41.48
CA ILE A 72 18.61 69.99 -42.50
C ILE A 72 19.69 71.08 -42.66
N GLY A 73 20.48 71.02 -43.74
CA GLY A 73 21.65 71.87 -43.94
C GLY A 73 22.96 71.16 -43.58
N ASP A 74 23.95 71.90 -43.05
CA ASP A 74 25.31 71.38 -42.82
C ASP A 74 25.56 70.90 -41.36
N THR A 75 24.77 71.34 -40.37
CA THR A 75 24.95 71.01 -38.95
C THR A 75 23.62 71.01 -38.18
N LEU A 76 23.51 70.21 -37.11
CA LEU A 76 22.42 70.32 -36.12
C LEU A 76 22.63 71.55 -35.23
N THR A 77 21.53 72.11 -34.74
CA THR A 77 21.53 73.15 -33.71
C THR A 77 21.78 72.56 -32.33
N ASP A 78 22.29 73.39 -31.42
CA ASP A 78 22.51 72.99 -30.02
C ASP A 78 21.20 72.51 -29.35
N ASP A 79 20.07 73.14 -29.66
CA ASP A 79 18.76 72.73 -29.12
C ASP A 79 18.32 71.35 -29.60
N GLU A 80 18.52 71.03 -30.88
CA GLU A 80 18.23 69.70 -31.43
C GLU A 80 19.10 68.62 -30.77
N MET A 81 20.38 68.92 -30.54
CA MET A 81 21.29 68.04 -29.82
C MET A 81 20.85 67.85 -28.35
N ASN A 82 20.51 68.93 -27.65
CA ASN A 82 20.07 68.92 -26.26
C ASN A 82 18.77 68.13 -26.05
N ILE A 83 17.80 68.26 -26.95
CA ILE A 83 16.54 67.50 -26.89
C ILE A 83 16.79 66.00 -27.06
N ALA A 84 17.60 65.61 -28.06
CA ALA A 84 17.93 64.20 -28.29
C ALA A 84 18.72 63.60 -27.12
N GLU A 85 19.64 64.36 -26.53
CA GLU A 85 20.37 63.97 -25.33
C GLU A 85 19.43 63.81 -24.12
N SER A 86 18.49 64.73 -23.92
CA SER A 86 17.49 64.64 -22.84
C SER A 86 16.64 63.37 -22.94
N PHE A 87 16.24 62.96 -24.15
CA PHE A 87 15.53 61.69 -24.35
C PHE A 87 16.41 60.48 -24.06
N ARG A 88 17.71 60.55 -24.38
CA ARG A 88 18.67 59.48 -24.07
C ARG A 88 18.87 59.33 -22.56
N GLU A 89 18.96 60.43 -21.82
CA GLU A 89 19.04 60.40 -20.35
C GLU A 89 17.77 59.81 -19.73
N PHE A 90 16.59 60.25 -20.17
CA PHE A 90 15.32 59.72 -19.67
C PHE A 90 15.15 58.23 -20.00
N ALA A 91 15.58 57.80 -21.19
CA ALA A 91 15.62 56.39 -21.56
C ALA A 91 16.50 55.56 -20.61
N GLY A 92 17.67 56.08 -20.22
CA GLY A 92 18.56 55.44 -19.25
C GLY A 92 17.91 55.26 -17.89
N LEU A 93 17.28 56.32 -17.34
CA LEU A 93 16.56 56.24 -16.06
C LEU A 93 15.45 55.19 -16.08
N LEU A 94 14.71 55.06 -17.19
CA LEU A 94 13.70 54.03 -17.34
C LEU A 94 14.32 52.62 -17.35
N GLN A 95 15.48 52.43 -18.01
CA GLN A 95 16.17 51.14 -18.06
C GLN A 95 16.62 50.71 -16.66
N ASP A 96 17.23 51.60 -15.88
CA ASP A 96 17.68 51.32 -14.51
C ASP A 96 16.50 50.88 -13.61
N VAL A 97 15.35 51.53 -13.75
CA VAL A 97 14.12 51.18 -13.02
C VAL A 97 13.63 49.79 -13.44
N GLU A 98 13.64 49.46 -14.73
CA GLU A 98 13.21 48.15 -15.22
C GLU A 98 14.16 47.03 -14.80
N GLU A 99 15.48 47.26 -14.78
CA GLU A 99 16.45 46.29 -14.25
C GLU A 99 16.16 45.97 -12.78
N GLY A 100 15.95 47.00 -11.96
CA GLY A 100 15.55 46.86 -10.56
C GLY A 100 14.27 46.04 -10.40
N ARG A 101 13.24 46.32 -11.22
CA ARG A 101 11.97 45.59 -11.19
C ARG A 101 12.14 44.12 -11.60
N MET A 102 12.95 43.83 -12.62
CA MET A 102 13.20 42.45 -13.05
C MET A 102 13.95 41.64 -12.00
N MET A 103 14.88 42.24 -11.27
CA MET A 103 15.52 41.59 -10.11
C MET A 103 14.51 41.25 -9.02
N LEU A 104 13.59 42.17 -8.70
CA LEU A 104 12.53 41.91 -7.71
C LEU A 104 11.58 40.78 -8.16
N VAL A 105 11.20 40.76 -9.43
CA VAL A 105 10.38 39.68 -10.00
C VAL A 105 11.09 38.33 -9.89
N GLN A 106 12.38 38.29 -10.20
CA GLN A 106 13.18 37.08 -10.08
C GLN A 106 13.25 36.60 -8.62
N ASN A 107 13.48 37.51 -7.67
CA ASN A 107 13.47 37.20 -6.24
C ASN A 107 12.11 36.64 -5.79
N ALA A 108 11.00 37.21 -6.24
CA ALA A 108 9.66 36.70 -5.93
C ALA A 108 9.45 35.27 -6.50
N CYS A 109 9.92 35.00 -7.73
CA CYS A 109 9.91 33.65 -8.27
C CYS A 109 10.70 32.66 -7.41
N ASP A 110 11.91 33.03 -7.01
CA ASP A 110 12.87 32.12 -6.37
C ASP A 110 12.61 31.91 -4.88
N LEU A 111 12.15 32.94 -4.17
CA LEU A 111 11.97 32.90 -2.73
C LEU A 111 10.54 32.58 -2.29
N LEU A 112 9.54 32.78 -3.17
CA LEU A 112 8.14 32.52 -2.85
C LEU A 112 7.54 31.42 -3.73
N ILE A 113 7.51 31.61 -5.06
CA ILE A 113 6.78 30.69 -5.95
C ILE A 113 7.40 29.30 -5.97
N LYS A 114 8.69 29.18 -6.27
CA LYS A 114 9.38 27.88 -6.37
C LYS A 114 9.35 27.11 -5.03
N PRO A 115 9.65 27.71 -3.86
CA PRO A 115 9.57 27.00 -2.58
C PRO A 115 8.14 26.55 -2.26
N LEU A 116 7.13 27.37 -2.55
CA LEU A 116 5.74 27.03 -2.30
C LEU A 116 5.26 25.89 -3.21
N GLU A 117 5.66 25.89 -4.47
CA GLU A 117 5.41 24.79 -5.40
C GLU A 117 6.03 23.47 -4.93
N LYS A 118 7.28 23.53 -4.46
CA LYS A 118 7.99 22.39 -3.91
C LYS A 118 7.27 21.86 -2.67
N PHE A 119 6.98 22.73 -1.71
CA PHE A 119 6.25 22.39 -0.48
C PHE A 119 4.90 21.74 -0.79
N ARG A 120 4.11 22.34 -1.69
CA ARG A 120 2.81 21.79 -2.10
C ARG A 120 2.94 20.37 -2.67
N LYS A 121 3.93 20.12 -3.53
CA LYS A 121 4.12 18.82 -4.18
C LYS A 121 4.66 17.75 -3.22
N GLU A 122 5.66 18.10 -2.41
CA GLU A 122 6.41 17.12 -1.60
C GLU A 122 5.79 16.88 -0.24
N GLN A 123 5.24 17.91 0.41
CA GLN A 123 4.76 17.84 1.79
C GLN A 123 3.24 17.67 1.88
N ILE A 124 2.50 18.30 0.96
CA ILE A 124 1.04 18.26 0.95
C ILE A 124 0.51 17.22 -0.06
N GLY A 125 1.27 16.87 -1.09
CA GLY A 125 0.85 15.90 -2.10
C GLY A 125 0.77 14.47 -1.57
N PHE A 126 -0.37 14.06 -1.01
CA PHE A 126 -0.55 12.74 -0.38
C PHE A 126 -1.19 11.66 -1.27
N THR A 127 -1.47 11.97 -2.54
CA THR A 127 -2.20 11.08 -3.46
C THR A 127 -1.56 9.69 -3.57
N LYS A 128 -0.22 9.61 -3.61
CA LYS A 128 0.49 8.32 -3.68
C LYS A 128 0.26 7.47 -2.43
N THR A 129 0.42 8.07 -1.26
CA THR A 129 0.22 7.40 0.04
C THR A 129 -1.22 6.92 0.20
N ARG A 130 -2.20 7.78 -0.17
CA ARG A 130 -3.62 7.41 -0.15
C ARG A 130 -3.92 6.24 -1.09
N ASN A 131 -3.44 6.28 -2.33
CA ASN A 131 -3.68 5.20 -3.28
C ASN A 131 -3.07 3.88 -2.80
N HIS A 132 -1.88 3.92 -2.21
CA HIS A 132 -1.25 2.74 -1.62
C HIS A 132 -2.10 2.18 -0.47
N PHE A 133 -2.57 3.04 0.43
CA PHE A 133 -3.44 2.64 1.53
C PHE A 133 -4.76 2.02 1.06
N GLU A 134 -5.44 2.63 0.08
CA GLU A 134 -6.69 2.10 -0.48
C GLU A 134 -6.48 0.71 -1.11
N SER A 135 -5.38 0.52 -1.87
CA SER A 135 -5.01 -0.79 -2.43
C SER A 135 -4.80 -1.84 -1.34
N THR A 136 -4.04 -1.51 -0.29
CA THR A 136 -3.80 -2.43 0.84
C THR A 136 -5.09 -2.72 1.61
N ARG A 137 -6.00 -1.75 1.73
CA ARG A 137 -7.31 -1.95 2.35
C ARG A 137 -8.14 -2.97 1.58
N GLU A 138 -8.21 -2.86 0.25
CA GLU A 138 -8.92 -3.80 -0.61
C GLU A 138 -8.38 -5.23 -0.47
N GLU A 139 -7.05 -5.39 -0.47
CA GLU A 139 -6.40 -6.70 -0.25
C GLU A 139 -6.75 -7.29 1.12
N MET A 140 -6.76 -6.46 2.17
CA MET A 140 -7.12 -6.87 3.53
C MET A 140 -8.60 -7.27 3.63
N GLU A 141 -9.50 -6.52 2.98
CA GLU A 141 -10.93 -6.85 2.92
C GLU A 141 -11.17 -8.19 2.19
N GLU A 142 -10.46 -8.45 1.10
CA GLU A 142 -10.53 -9.72 0.39
C GLU A 142 -10.02 -10.88 1.27
N LEU A 143 -8.91 -10.69 1.96
CA LEU A 143 -8.37 -11.67 2.91
C LEU A 143 -9.37 -11.97 4.03
N MET A 144 -9.97 -10.94 4.63
CA MET A 144 -11.00 -11.10 5.66
C MET A 144 -12.21 -11.87 5.14
N LYS A 145 -12.65 -11.60 3.91
CA LYS A 145 -13.75 -12.33 3.27
C LYS A 145 -13.40 -13.81 3.08
N ARG A 146 -12.19 -14.11 2.64
CA ARG A 146 -11.68 -15.49 2.49
C ARG A 146 -11.63 -16.20 3.85
N MET A 147 -11.08 -15.57 4.88
CA MET A 147 -11.02 -16.12 6.23
C MET A 147 -12.43 -16.40 6.78
N LYS A 148 -13.35 -15.44 6.67
CA LYS A 148 -14.76 -15.60 7.10
C LYS A 148 -15.45 -16.74 6.35
N GLY A 149 -15.22 -16.85 5.04
CA GLY A 149 -15.70 -17.97 4.21
C GLY A 149 -15.15 -19.33 4.66
N SER A 150 -13.86 -19.42 4.98
CA SER A 150 -13.24 -20.64 5.53
C SER A 150 -13.82 -21.05 6.88
N THR A 151 -14.08 -20.08 7.78
CA THR A 151 -14.80 -20.35 9.04
C THR A 151 -16.24 -20.81 8.80
N GLN A 152 -16.96 -20.24 7.84
CA GLN A 152 -18.34 -20.67 7.53
C GLN A 152 -18.40 -22.06 6.90
N ILE A 153 -17.41 -22.48 6.10
CA ILE A 153 -17.29 -23.86 5.61
C ILE A 153 -17.03 -24.81 6.80
N CYS A 154 -16.16 -24.43 7.73
CA CYS A 154 -15.92 -25.20 8.97
C CYS A 154 -17.16 -25.32 9.87
N ILE A 155 -17.98 -24.26 9.95
CA ILE A 155 -19.20 -24.21 10.78
C ILE A 155 -20.38 -24.93 10.09
N ARG A 156 -20.55 -24.80 8.76
CA ARG A 156 -21.64 -25.50 8.04
C ARG A 156 -21.43 -27.01 7.91
N HIS A 157 -20.18 -27.47 7.97
CA HIS A 157 -19.85 -28.90 8.09
C HIS A 157 -19.72 -29.36 9.55
N SER A 158 -20.18 -28.57 10.53
CA SER A 158 -20.28 -29.03 11.93
C SER A 158 -21.56 -29.84 12.16
N GLN A 159 -21.55 -31.11 11.73
CA GLN A 159 -21.73 -32.10 12.78
C GLN A 159 -20.47 -31.95 13.65
N GLN A 160 -20.61 -31.70 14.95
CA GLN A 160 -19.46 -31.46 15.81
C GLN A 160 -18.50 -32.65 15.66
N ALA A 161 -17.32 -32.43 15.05
CA ALA A 161 -16.38 -33.51 14.78
C ALA A 161 -16.01 -34.13 16.12
N THR A 162 -16.08 -35.46 16.21
CA THR A 162 -15.76 -36.20 17.43
C THR A 162 -14.33 -35.92 17.88
N MET A 163 -13.44 -35.70 16.90
CA MET A 163 -12.07 -35.25 17.15
C MET A 163 -11.60 -34.43 15.96
N GLU A 164 -10.89 -33.33 16.24
CA GLU A 164 -10.18 -32.56 15.23
C GLU A 164 -8.82 -32.09 15.75
N GLY A 165 -7.87 -31.93 14.84
CA GLY A 165 -6.52 -31.51 15.20
C GLY A 165 -5.48 -31.82 14.15
N TYR A 166 -4.24 -31.42 14.42
CA TYR A 166 -3.12 -31.65 13.51
C TYR A 166 -2.54 -33.06 13.67
N LEU A 167 -2.33 -33.74 12.55
CA LEU A 167 -1.62 -35.01 12.45
C LEU A 167 -0.57 -34.93 11.34
N TYR A 168 0.51 -35.66 11.51
CA TYR A 168 1.49 -35.89 10.45
C TYR A 168 1.19 -37.22 9.78
N VAL A 169 1.17 -37.24 8.45
CA VAL A 169 0.88 -38.43 7.66
C VAL A 169 2.11 -38.82 6.86
N GLN A 170 2.45 -40.11 6.90
CA GLN A 170 3.53 -40.65 6.11
C GLN A 170 3.07 -40.82 4.65
N GLU A 171 3.71 -40.09 3.73
CA GLU A 171 3.52 -40.23 2.30
C GLU A 171 4.74 -40.84 1.63
N LYS A 172 4.50 -41.80 0.74
CA LYS A 172 5.54 -42.41 -0.08
C LYS A 172 5.53 -41.74 -1.45
N TRP A 173 6.70 -41.33 -1.92
CA TRP A 173 6.91 -40.82 -3.26
C TRP A 173 8.07 -41.58 -3.92
N ALA A 174 8.36 -41.30 -5.20
CA ALA A 174 9.18 -42.17 -6.06
C ALA A 174 10.52 -42.64 -5.47
N LEU A 175 11.16 -41.85 -4.60
CA LEU A 175 12.50 -42.15 -4.04
C LEU A 175 12.56 -42.00 -2.51
N GLY A 176 11.43 -41.92 -1.81
CA GLY A 176 11.48 -41.74 -0.37
C GLY A 176 10.15 -41.60 0.35
N VAL A 177 10.26 -41.20 1.60
CA VAL A 177 9.14 -41.03 2.52
C VAL A 177 9.18 -39.63 3.08
N SER A 178 8.04 -38.94 3.09
CA SER A 178 7.87 -37.64 3.72
C SER A 178 6.77 -37.70 4.77
N TRP A 179 6.88 -36.82 5.78
CA TRP A 179 5.82 -36.60 6.77
C TRP A 179 5.18 -35.27 6.48
N ILE A 180 3.91 -35.29 6.07
CA ILE A 180 3.17 -34.08 5.69
C ILE A 180 2.18 -33.75 6.79
N LYS A 181 2.09 -32.47 7.14
CA LYS A 181 1.18 -31.99 8.18
C LYS A 181 -0.21 -31.74 7.59
N TYR A 182 -1.20 -32.41 8.16
CA TYR A 182 -2.61 -32.27 7.83
C TYR A 182 -3.40 -31.75 9.03
N TYR A 183 -4.44 -30.95 8.75
CA TYR A 183 -5.52 -30.73 9.69
C TYR A 183 -6.60 -31.79 9.45
N CYS A 184 -6.85 -32.62 10.45
CA CYS A 184 -7.72 -33.78 10.34
C CYS A 184 -9.01 -33.58 11.14
N LYS A 185 -10.12 -34.09 10.63
CA LYS A 185 -11.41 -34.19 11.33
C LYS A 185 -11.94 -35.61 11.27
N TYR A 186 -12.43 -36.13 12.38
CA TYR A 186 -13.11 -37.41 12.45
C TYR A 186 -14.55 -37.25 12.95
N PHE A 187 -15.48 -37.90 12.25
CA PHE A 187 -16.89 -37.94 12.57
C PHE A 187 -17.26 -39.39 12.89
N LYS A 188 -17.57 -39.68 14.17
CA LYS A 188 -17.85 -41.04 14.62
C LYS A 188 -19.13 -41.62 14.02
N ASP A 189 -20.15 -40.78 13.83
CA ASP A 189 -21.49 -41.19 13.35
C ASP A 189 -21.45 -41.93 12.01
N ASN A 190 -20.60 -41.48 11.08
CA ASN A 190 -20.44 -42.07 9.75
C ASN A 190 -19.03 -42.63 9.51
N LYS A 191 -18.19 -42.68 10.56
CA LYS A 191 -16.77 -43.08 10.50
C LYS A 191 -15.95 -42.30 9.46
N GLN A 192 -16.34 -41.06 9.15
CA GLN A 192 -15.66 -40.25 8.15
C GLN A 192 -14.41 -39.58 8.74
N PHE A 193 -13.29 -39.71 8.03
CA PHE A 193 -12.01 -39.09 8.35
C PHE A 193 -11.59 -38.16 7.20
N ILE A 194 -11.52 -36.86 7.47
CA ILE A 194 -11.20 -35.82 6.48
C ILE A 194 -9.81 -35.28 6.77
N MET A 195 -8.95 -35.20 5.76
CA MET A 195 -7.60 -34.65 5.86
C MET A 195 -7.41 -33.45 4.92
N MET A 196 -7.04 -32.30 5.49
CA MET A 196 -6.79 -31.06 4.76
C MET A 196 -5.30 -30.67 4.86
N PRO A 197 -4.57 -30.56 3.75
CA PRO A 197 -3.15 -30.22 3.77
C PRO A 197 -2.92 -28.79 4.29
N VAL A 198 -1.94 -28.60 5.18
CA VAL A 198 -1.62 -27.28 5.76
C VAL A 198 -0.63 -26.50 4.88
N GLU A 199 0.25 -27.19 4.16
CA GLU A 199 1.27 -26.58 3.29
C GLU A 199 0.86 -26.70 1.81
N GLN A 200 0.50 -25.57 1.18
CA GLN A 200 0.29 -25.51 -0.26
C GLN A 200 1.62 -25.17 -0.95
N LYS A 201 2.43 -26.18 -1.29
CA LYS A 201 3.62 -25.95 -2.13
C LYS A 201 3.19 -25.56 -3.55
N THR A 202 3.78 -24.49 -4.09
CA THR A 202 3.54 -24.01 -5.45
C THR A 202 3.96 -25.08 -6.46
N GLY A 203 2.98 -25.78 -7.06
CA GLY A 203 3.22 -26.73 -8.16
C GLY A 203 2.43 -28.04 -8.10
N THR A 204 1.89 -28.44 -6.95
CA THR A 204 1.07 -29.66 -6.81
C THR A 204 -0.21 -29.38 -6.03
N LYS A 205 -1.38 -29.59 -6.66
CA LYS A 205 -2.69 -29.49 -6.01
C LYS A 205 -2.86 -30.68 -5.04
N GLN A 206 -2.37 -30.56 -3.80
CA GLN A 206 -2.79 -31.47 -2.74
C GLN A 206 -4.25 -31.14 -2.38
N THR A 207 -5.17 -32.02 -2.73
CA THR A 207 -6.60 -31.85 -2.48
C THR A 207 -7.01 -32.50 -1.16
N THR A 208 -8.06 -31.98 -0.53
CA THR A 208 -8.68 -32.57 0.66
C THR A 208 -9.04 -34.04 0.42
N ALA A 209 -8.56 -34.93 1.29
CA ALA A 209 -8.88 -36.35 1.22
C ALA A 209 -10.05 -36.68 2.15
N HIS A 210 -11.08 -37.33 1.60
CA HIS A 210 -12.21 -37.87 2.36
C HIS A 210 -12.03 -39.39 2.43
N LEU A 211 -11.92 -39.91 3.65
CA LEU A 211 -11.70 -41.33 3.91
C LEU A 211 -12.78 -41.88 4.84
N THR A 212 -13.04 -43.17 4.76
CA THR A 212 -13.96 -43.89 5.65
C THR A 212 -13.16 -44.89 6.47
N LEU A 213 -13.17 -44.72 7.79
CA LEU A 213 -12.37 -45.51 8.73
C LEU A 213 -12.92 -46.95 8.87
N LYS A 214 -12.07 -47.95 8.64
CA LYS A 214 -12.32 -49.37 8.94
C LYS A 214 -11.81 -49.74 10.33
N SER A 215 -10.55 -49.42 10.61
CA SER A 215 -9.87 -49.78 11.84
C SER A 215 -8.79 -48.76 12.19
N CYS A 216 -8.47 -48.66 13.47
CA CYS A 216 -7.40 -47.82 14.00
C CYS A 216 -6.58 -48.67 14.98
N VAL A 217 -5.26 -48.72 14.80
CA VAL A 217 -4.38 -49.58 15.60
C VAL A 217 -3.14 -48.81 16.02
N ARG A 218 -2.81 -48.84 17.31
CA ARG A 218 -1.59 -48.20 17.82
C ARG A 218 -0.35 -48.95 17.31
N ARG A 219 0.68 -48.20 16.91
CA ARG A 219 1.97 -48.80 16.56
C ARG A 219 2.82 -49.10 17.78
N LYS A 220 3.47 -50.26 17.80
CA LYS A 220 4.50 -50.60 18.80
C LYS A 220 5.64 -49.59 18.70
N THR A 221 6.15 -49.12 19.84
CA THR A 221 7.16 -48.05 19.93
C THR A 221 8.40 -48.33 19.08
N ASP A 222 8.79 -49.61 18.94
CA ASP A 222 10.00 -50.02 18.22
C ASP A 222 9.76 -50.31 16.72
N SER A 223 8.52 -50.14 16.23
CA SER A 223 8.14 -50.46 14.85
C SER A 223 8.34 -49.31 13.85
N THR A 224 8.66 -48.11 14.33
CA THR A 224 8.92 -46.90 13.53
C THR A 224 9.87 -45.97 14.30
N ASP A 225 10.70 -45.19 13.59
CA ASP A 225 11.56 -44.15 14.18
C ASP A 225 10.80 -42.86 14.60
N LYS A 226 9.47 -42.93 14.66
CA LYS A 226 8.60 -41.80 15.05
C LYS A 226 7.78 -42.16 16.29
N ARG A 227 7.65 -41.18 17.20
CA ARG A 227 6.87 -41.31 18.44
C ARG A 227 5.40 -41.00 18.17
N PHE A 228 4.52 -41.58 18.99
CA PHE A 228 3.08 -41.31 18.99
C PHE A 228 2.35 -41.73 17.71
N CYS A 229 2.82 -42.82 17.09
CA CYS A 229 2.29 -43.31 15.83
C CYS A 229 1.14 -44.31 16.00
N PHE A 230 0.23 -44.30 15.03
CA PHE A 230 -0.87 -45.23 14.89
C PHE A 230 -1.22 -45.38 13.40
N ASP A 231 -1.72 -46.55 13.03
CA ASP A 231 -2.17 -46.86 11.68
C ASP A 231 -3.70 -46.74 11.62
N ILE A 232 -4.21 -46.20 10.52
CA ILE A 232 -5.63 -46.32 10.17
C ILE A 232 -5.79 -47.10 8.87
N GLU A 233 -6.77 -48.00 8.84
CA GLU A 233 -7.21 -48.64 7.61
C GLU A 233 -8.48 -47.94 7.12
N THR A 234 -8.55 -47.67 5.82
CA THR A 234 -9.70 -46.98 5.23
C THR A 234 -10.29 -47.76 4.06
N ASN A 235 -11.50 -47.38 3.63
CA ASN A 235 -12.15 -48.00 2.47
C ASN A 235 -11.45 -47.64 1.16
N GLU A 236 -10.94 -46.41 1.07
CA GLU A 236 -10.46 -45.79 -0.16
C GLU A 236 -8.98 -46.08 -0.44
N ARG A 237 -8.22 -46.55 0.57
CA ARG A 237 -6.80 -46.86 0.44
C ARG A 237 -6.54 -48.35 0.64
N CYS A 238 -5.75 -48.94 -0.27
CA CYS A 238 -5.37 -50.35 -0.22
C CYS A 238 -4.31 -50.68 0.84
N SER A 239 -3.70 -49.66 1.44
CA SER A 239 -2.65 -49.80 2.45
C SER A 239 -2.95 -48.92 3.67
N PRO A 240 -2.63 -49.37 4.89
CA PRO A 240 -2.80 -48.56 6.09
C PRO A 240 -2.09 -47.21 5.97
N VAL A 241 -2.72 -46.17 6.51
CA VAL A 241 -2.17 -44.82 6.57
C VAL A 241 -1.49 -44.65 7.93
N LEU A 242 -0.16 -44.46 7.90
CA LEU A 242 0.61 -44.22 9.11
C LEU A 242 0.50 -42.75 9.51
N LEU A 243 -0.01 -42.54 10.72
CA LEU A 243 -0.25 -41.23 11.33
C LEU A 243 0.68 -41.04 12.53
N GLN A 244 1.09 -39.80 12.75
CA GLN A 244 1.83 -39.36 13.93
C GLN A 244 1.08 -38.20 14.61
N ALA A 245 0.77 -38.39 15.89
CA ALA A 245 0.20 -37.35 16.74
C ALA A 245 1.29 -36.41 17.30
N ILE A 246 0.87 -35.21 17.71
CA ILE A 246 1.78 -34.19 18.28
C ILE A 246 2.26 -34.53 19.71
N SER A 247 1.56 -35.40 20.42
CA SER A 247 1.90 -35.84 21.78
C SER A 247 1.26 -37.19 22.12
N GLU A 248 1.74 -37.84 23.18
CA GLU A 248 1.14 -39.08 23.71
C GLU A 248 -0.32 -38.89 24.11
N VAL A 249 -0.64 -37.75 24.75
CA VAL A 249 -2.02 -37.40 25.14
C VAL A 249 -2.89 -37.25 23.89
N ASN A 250 -2.40 -36.54 22.88
CA ASN A 250 -3.15 -36.36 21.64
C ASN A 250 -3.35 -37.68 20.89
N ARG A 251 -2.35 -38.58 20.87
CA ARG A 251 -2.51 -39.92 20.30
C ARG A 251 -3.60 -40.71 21.02
N LYS A 252 -3.62 -40.69 22.35
CA LYS A 252 -4.66 -41.39 23.15
C LYS A 252 -6.06 -40.88 22.81
N GLN A 253 -6.23 -39.56 22.69
CA GLN A 253 -7.52 -38.96 22.29
C GLN A 253 -7.94 -39.39 20.88
N TRP A 254 -7.03 -39.41 19.92
CA TRP A 254 -7.33 -39.89 18.56
C TRP A 254 -7.70 -41.38 18.52
N MET A 255 -6.97 -42.21 19.27
CA MET A 255 -7.27 -43.64 19.40
C MET A 255 -8.65 -43.85 20.05
N GLU A 256 -8.96 -43.13 21.12
CA GLU A 256 -10.27 -43.21 21.80
C GLU A 256 -11.42 -42.77 20.89
N ALA A 257 -11.26 -41.67 20.16
CA ALA A 257 -12.27 -41.18 19.23
C ALA A 257 -12.57 -42.21 18.11
N MET A 258 -11.53 -42.90 17.63
CA MET A 258 -11.61 -43.87 16.52
C MET A 258 -11.83 -45.32 16.96
N ASP A 259 -12.16 -45.57 18.24
CA ASP A 259 -12.29 -46.92 18.82
C ASP A 259 -11.06 -47.81 18.55
N GLY A 260 -9.87 -47.21 18.62
CA GLY A 260 -8.62 -47.82 18.23
C GLY A 260 -8.11 -48.88 19.20
N LYS A 261 -7.42 -49.87 18.66
CA LYS A 261 -6.94 -51.04 19.42
C LYS A 261 -5.44 -50.96 19.71
N GLU A 262 -5.06 -51.51 20.86
CA GLU A 262 -3.65 -51.78 21.16
C GLU A 262 -3.14 -52.92 20.25
N PRO A 263 -1.85 -52.92 19.87
CA PRO A 263 -1.29 -53.96 19.03
C PRO A 263 -1.35 -55.30 19.77
N VAL A 264 -1.86 -56.32 19.11
CA VAL A 264 -1.83 -57.70 19.65
C VAL A 264 -0.36 -58.10 19.79
N SER A 265 -0.01 -58.62 20.97
CA SER A 265 1.34 -58.98 21.40
C SER A 265 2.08 -59.83 20.36
#